data_AF-A0A8X6N251-F1
#
_entry.id   AF-A0A8X6N251-F1
#
_cell.length_a   1.000
_cell.length_b   1.000
_cell.length_c   1.000
_cell.angle_alpha   90.00
_cell.angle_beta   90.00
_cell.angle_gamma   90.00
#
_symmetry.space_group_name_H-M   'P 1'
#
loop_
_entity.id
_entity.type
_entity.pdbx_description
1 polymer ?
#
loop_
_entity_poly.entity_id
_entity_poly.type
_entity_poly.pdbx_seq_one_letter_code
_entity_poly.pdbx_strand_id
1 'polypeptide(L)'
;MFQDYSSQKMVHHFAIICLLVAFPLFCQAVDYSDLQSVGIACPRKDSCYRSVGSISAEEIAIRNNNFTNRNCECDRLCAAFGDCCIDASVSLTMARYRNKGLHCMPFGGGFGYGAYVIDNCPSTYLSSTTVRNRCQEEEDIIDPLVSTPVTDSSSGASYKNRYCAECNGATPSTLTSWLLYVNCETLQANDTVIYENLQYNTSARRWGVNHEGEFHKCDLIFDKPSYLEGVRLCRPNLTDSCPESWRRLSVKRACESYMEVVYGNKIYKNVHCAICNGQLVSSLSCEKPWLLVSRGTKPFSFALLLDVNRRDGNLVGVVQRCPNKQKYDPFFKKCRTLVCAIPTYKMVNGKCKKD
;
A
#
# COMPACT_ATOMS: atom_id res chain seq x y z
N MET A 1 35.02 51.19 54.21
CA MET A 1 34.44 50.86 55.52
C MET A 1 32.95 50.64 55.30
N PHE A 2 32.51 49.37 55.19
CA PHE A 2 31.11 48.83 55.17
C PHE A 2 30.12 49.44 54.13
N GLN A 3 29.15 48.77 53.49
CA GLN A 3 28.47 47.48 53.62
C GLN A 3 27.66 47.18 52.32
N ASP A 4 27.17 45.94 52.17
CA ASP A 4 26.31 45.31 51.16
C ASP A 4 25.19 46.12 50.43
N TYR A 5 24.83 45.74 49.18
CA TYR A 5 23.72 44.80 48.84
C TYR A 5 23.46 44.72 47.31
N SER A 6 23.41 43.48 46.79
CA SER A 6 22.56 42.91 45.71
C SER A 6 22.20 43.74 44.45
N SER A 7 22.54 43.24 43.25
CA SER A 7 21.72 42.24 42.55
C SER A 7 22.25 41.93 41.14
N GLN A 8 22.01 40.70 40.72
CA GLN A 8 22.76 39.91 39.74
C GLN A 8 21.96 39.78 38.43
N LYS A 9 22.58 40.03 37.26
CA LYS A 9 22.19 39.39 35.99
C LYS A 9 23.44 39.14 35.15
N MET A 10 23.97 37.93 35.21
CA MET A 10 24.90 37.40 34.21
C MET A 10 24.33 36.15 33.57
N VAL A 11 24.36 36.21 32.24
CA VAL A 11 24.16 35.16 31.24
C VAL A 11 25.04 33.94 31.57
N HIS A 12 24.51 32.73 31.54
CA HIS A 12 25.34 31.53 31.46
C HIS A 12 24.77 30.44 30.54
N HIS A 13 25.66 29.98 29.66
CA HIS A 13 25.58 28.79 28.83
C HIS A 13 25.15 27.55 29.61
N PHE A 14 24.26 26.76 29.03
CA PHE A 14 23.95 25.41 29.49
C PHE A 14 25.07 24.44 29.06
N ALA A 15 25.97 24.13 29.99
CA ALA A 15 26.78 22.92 29.96
C ALA A 15 26.11 21.88 30.88
N ILE A 16 25.65 20.76 30.31
CA ILE A 16 25.09 19.65 31.09
C ILE A 16 26.26 18.79 31.59
N ILE A 17 26.61 18.93 32.87
CA ILE A 17 27.50 18.03 33.60
C ILE A 17 26.62 16.99 34.30
N CYS A 18 26.65 15.75 33.83
CA CYS A 18 26.11 14.60 34.56
C CYS A 18 27.04 14.25 35.73
N LEU A 19 26.70 14.69 36.94
CA LEU A 19 27.29 14.21 38.18
C LEU A 19 26.43 13.09 38.78
N LEU A 20 27.13 12.02 39.15
CA LEU A 20 26.68 10.76 39.69
C LEU A 20 25.88 10.92 40.99
N VAL A 21 24.56 10.74 40.93
CA VAL A 21 23.74 10.28 42.07
C VAL A 21 22.75 9.26 41.55
N ALA A 22 22.79 8.06 42.13
CA ALA A 22 21.92 6.94 41.83
C ALA A 22 20.46 7.28 42.19
N PHE A 23 19.74 7.86 41.24
CA PHE A 23 18.30 7.71 41.13
C PHE A 23 18.04 6.69 40.02
N PRO A 24 17.09 5.74 40.18
CA PRO A 24 16.61 5.01 39.03
C PRO A 24 16.02 6.07 38.11
N LEU A 25 16.74 6.39 37.02
CA LEU A 25 16.25 7.20 35.93
C LEU A 25 14.95 6.55 35.46
N PHE A 26 13.84 7.02 35.99
CA PHE A 26 12.59 7.11 35.25
C PHE A 26 12.92 8.03 34.08
N CYS A 27 13.54 7.46 33.04
CA CYS A 27 13.49 8.03 31.72
C CYS A 27 12.01 8.00 31.37
N GLN A 28 11.34 9.14 31.61
CA GLN A 28 9.93 9.31 31.34
C GLN A 28 9.68 8.87 29.90
N ALA A 29 8.57 8.18 29.70
CA ALA A 29 8.15 7.79 28.36
C ALA A 29 8.12 9.06 27.52
N VAL A 30 8.78 9.06 26.36
CA VAL A 30 8.63 10.14 25.38
C VAL A 30 7.15 10.19 25.05
N ASP A 31 6.47 11.21 25.54
CA ASP A 31 5.08 11.45 25.21
C ASP A 31 5.01 12.10 23.83
N TYR A 32 3.88 11.98 23.15
CA TYR A 32 3.68 12.65 21.88
C TYR A 32 3.74 14.17 22.02
N SER A 33 3.37 14.71 23.18
CA SER A 33 3.58 16.13 23.51
C SER A 33 5.06 16.53 23.50
N ASP A 34 5.96 15.67 23.97
CA ASP A 34 7.41 15.89 23.89
C ASP A 34 7.87 15.91 22.43
N LEU A 35 7.35 15.00 21.60
CA LEU A 35 7.64 14.93 20.16
C LEU A 35 7.17 16.17 19.40
N GLN A 36 6.02 16.72 19.79
CA GLN A 36 5.53 18.01 19.28
C GLN A 36 6.45 19.16 19.69
N SER A 37 6.94 19.17 20.94
CA SER A 37 7.80 20.24 21.45
C SER A 37 9.17 20.32 20.76
N VAL A 38 9.67 19.20 20.24
CA VAL A 38 10.94 19.13 19.50
C VAL A 38 10.75 19.19 17.97
N GLY A 39 9.52 19.39 17.49
CA GLY A 39 9.22 19.58 16.07
C GLY A 39 9.34 18.32 15.20
N ILE A 40 9.23 17.13 15.80
CA ILE A 40 9.38 15.85 15.09
C ILE A 40 8.02 15.17 14.85
N ALA A 41 6.97 15.63 15.52
CA ALA A 41 5.60 15.30 15.13
C ALA A 41 5.33 15.72 13.67
N CYS A 42 4.42 15.02 13.00
CA CYS A 42 3.98 15.35 11.65
C CYS A 42 2.58 16.01 11.62
N PRO A 43 2.35 17.15 12.32
CA PRO A 43 1.03 17.68 12.72
C PRO A 43 0.05 17.99 11.58
N ARG A 44 0.49 17.95 10.32
CA ARG A 44 -0.34 18.16 9.13
C ARG A 44 -0.78 16.86 8.44
N LYS A 45 -0.13 15.74 8.77
CA LYS A 45 -0.32 14.43 8.12
C LYS A 45 -0.86 13.35 9.06
N ASP A 46 -0.96 13.64 10.35
CA ASP A 46 -1.28 12.68 11.42
C ASP A 46 -2.50 13.09 12.28
N SER A 47 -3.19 14.16 11.89
CA SER A 47 -4.29 14.76 12.65
C SER A 47 -5.57 14.91 11.82
N CYS A 48 -6.70 14.65 12.47
CA CYS A 48 -8.04 14.87 11.96
C CYS A 48 -8.48 16.34 12.02
N TYR A 49 -7.90 17.13 12.93
CA TYR A 49 -8.37 18.48 13.26
C TYR A 49 -7.39 19.61 12.86
N ARG A 50 -6.09 19.33 12.66
CA ARG A 50 -5.11 20.36 12.29
C ARG A 50 -4.98 20.55 10.78
N SER A 51 -5.53 21.66 10.28
CA SER A 51 -5.12 22.30 9.02
C SER A 51 -4.61 23.71 9.33
N VAL A 52 -3.51 24.14 8.70
CA VAL A 52 -2.95 25.48 8.90
C VAL A 52 -3.54 26.45 7.87
N GLY A 53 -4.23 27.49 8.36
CA GLY A 53 -4.28 28.84 7.78
C GLY A 53 -5.16 29.06 6.54
N SER A 54 -6.26 29.81 6.72
CA SER A 54 -7.07 30.47 5.65
C SER A 54 -7.35 29.62 4.42
N ILE A 55 -7.84 28.40 4.64
CA ILE A 55 -8.37 27.52 3.61
C ILE A 55 -9.87 27.39 3.88
N SER A 56 -10.69 27.42 2.83
CA SER A 56 -12.14 27.33 2.96
C SER A 56 -12.56 25.98 3.59
N ALA A 57 -13.72 25.94 4.27
CA ALA A 57 -14.26 24.69 4.84
C ALA A 57 -14.43 23.57 3.79
N GLU A 58 -14.62 23.96 2.52
CA GLU A 58 -14.75 23.08 1.37
C GLU A 58 -13.40 22.46 0.94
N GLU A 59 -12.34 23.26 0.88
CA GLU A 59 -10.98 22.76 0.65
C GLU A 59 -10.44 21.93 1.83
N ILE A 60 -10.89 22.21 3.07
CA ILE A 60 -10.63 21.37 4.25
C ILE A 60 -11.31 20.01 4.09
N ALA A 61 -12.56 19.94 3.65
CA ALA A 61 -13.25 18.68 3.38
C ALA A 61 -12.56 17.86 2.27
N ILE A 62 -12.11 18.52 1.20
CA ILE A 62 -11.41 17.88 0.08
C ILE A 62 -10.01 17.37 0.50
N ARG A 63 -9.24 18.15 1.28
CA ARG A 63 -7.92 17.71 1.77
C ARG A 63 -8.00 16.67 2.87
N ASN A 64 -9.00 16.74 3.74
CA ASN A 64 -9.23 15.77 4.81
C ASN A 64 -9.62 14.39 4.28
N ASN A 65 -10.20 14.33 3.08
CA ASN A 65 -10.57 13.08 2.40
C ASN A 65 -9.46 12.52 1.48
N ASN A 66 -8.34 13.23 1.31
CA ASN A 66 -7.30 12.78 0.40
C ASN A 66 -6.15 12.11 1.17
N PHE A 67 -6.17 10.77 1.19
CA PHE A 67 -5.11 9.90 1.69
C PHE A 67 -3.72 10.16 1.05
N THR A 68 -3.62 10.92 -0.04
CA THR A 68 -2.30 11.34 -0.56
C THR A 68 -1.68 12.47 0.25
N ASN A 69 -2.51 13.31 0.87
CA ASN A 69 -2.10 14.49 1.64
C ASN A 69 -1.94 14.17 3.14
N ARG A 70 -2.79 13.28 3.65
CA ARG A 70 -2.74 12.73 5.02
C ARG A 70 -2.11 11.34 5.00
N ASN A 71 -1.39 10.96 6.06
CA ASN A 71 -0.77 9.63 6.18
C ASN A 71 -1.61 8.68 7.05
N CYS A 72 -2.87 9.03 7.32
CA CYS A 72 -3.79 8.32 8.22
C CYS A 72 -5.24 8.68 7.86
N GLU A 73 -6.19 7.96 8.45
CA GLU A 73 -7.62 8.10 8.22
C GLU A 73 -8.38 8.54 9.48
N CYS A 74 -9.51 9.20 9.27
CA CYS A 74 -10.37 9.74 10.34
C CYS A 74 -11.80 9.20 10.31
N ASP A 75 -12.08 8.28 9.38
CA ASP A 75 -13.37 7.62 9.29
C ASP A 75 -13.55 6.57 10.40
N ARG A 76 -14.77 6.07 10.57
CA ARG A 76 -15.13 5.11 11.63
C ARG A 76 -14.50 3.72 11.46
N LEU A 77 -14.05 3.38 10.25
CA LEU A 77 -13.42 2.11 9.92
C LEU A 77 -11.91 2.13 10.13
N CYS A 78 -11.29 3.28 10.39
CA CYS A 78 -9.83 3.39 10.49
C CYS A 78 -9.22 2.40 11.51
N ALA A 79 -9.96 2.08 12.57
CA ALA A 79 -9.50 1.14 13.59
C ALA A 79 -9.43 -0.30 13.06
N ALA A 80 -10.35 -0.68 12.16
CA ALA A 80 -10.36 -2.01 11.52
C ALA A 80 -9.21 -2.19 10.53
N PHE A 81 -8.80 -1.11 9.86
CA PHE A 81 -7.67 -1.07 8.92
C PHE A 81 -6.33 -0.78 9.61
N GLY A 82 -6.35 -0.24 10.83
CA GLY A 82 -5.17 0.11 11.61
C GLY A 82 -4.46 1.37 11.10
N ASP A 83 -5.19 2.26 10.42
CA ASP A 83 -4.69 3.46 9.76
C ASP A 83 -5.21 4.77 10.40
N CYS A 84 -5.78 4.70 11.61
CA CYS A 84 -6.28 5.90 12.31
C CYS A 84 -5.17 6.93 12.59
N CYS A 85 -5.54 8.21 12.46
CA CYS A 85 -4.76 9.32 12.98
C CYS A 85 -4.66 9.29 14.52
N ILE A 86 -3.69 10.00 15.09
CA ILE A 86 -3.43 9.99 16.54
C ILE A 86 -4.58 10.56 17.37
N ASP A 87 -5.31 11.51 16.80
CA ASP A 87 -6.43 12.23 17.40
C ASP A 87 -7.79 11.77 16.87
N ALA A 88 -7.85 10.63 16.18
CA ALA A 88 -9.11 10.08 15.71
C ALA A 88 -10.03 9.74 16.90
N SER A 89 -11.30 10.16 16.83
CA SER A 89 -12.29 9.96 17.89
C SER A 89 -12.79 8.52 18.05
N VAL A 90 -12.29 7.59 17.23
CA VAL A 90 -12.72 6.20 17.19
C VAL A 90 -12.05 5.41 18.31
N SER A 91 -12.88 4.77 19.15
CA SER A 91 -12.44 4.07 20.35
C SER A 91 -11.42 2.96 20.06
N LEU A 92 -10.30 2.99 20.80
CA LEU A 92 -9.26 1.94 20.87
C LEU A 92 -9.82 0.53 21.15
N THR A 93 -11.08 0.40 21.58
CA THR A 93 -11.78 -0.88 21.74
C THR A 93 -11.93 -1.66 20.43
N MET A 94 -11.95 -0.99 19.27
CA MET A 94 -12.04 -1.64 17.95
C MET A 94 -10.68 -2.12 17.41
N ALA A 95 -9.54 -1.70 17.99
CA ALA A 95 -8.22 -2.17 17.57
C ALA A 95 -8.03 -3.69 17.76
N ARG A 96 -8.83 -4.32 18.65
CA ARG A 96 -8.87 -5.79 18.82
C ARG A 96 -9.49 -6.53 17.63
N TYR A 97 -10.17 -5.81 16.73
CA TYR A 97 -10.77 -6.33 15.51
C TYR A 97 -10.00 -5.90 14.25
N ARG A 98 -8.68 -5.65 14.36
CA ARG A 98 -7.83 -5.49 13.17
C ARG A 98 -8.05 -6.72 12.28
N ASN A 99 -8.52 -6.48 11.07
CA ASN A 99 -8.92 -7.56 10.20
C ASN A 99 -7.65 -8.28 9.72
N LYS A 100 -7.38 -9.48 10.28
CA LYS A 100 -6.14 -10.25 10.06
C LYS A 100 -5.94 -10.73 8.61
N GLY A 101 -6.89 -10.44 7.72
CA GLY A 101 -6.85 -10.75 6.29
C GLY A 101 -6.64 -9.57 5.37
N LEU A 102 -6.20 -8.41 5.89
CA LEU A 102 -5.93 -7.23 5.06
C LEU A 102 -4.43 -7.05 4.88
N HIS A 103 -3.99 -7.15 3.63
CA HIS A 103 -2.62 -6.87 3.21
C HIS A 103 -2.55 -5.53 2.48
N CYS A 104 -1.55 -4.70 2.81
CA CYS A 104 -1.32 -3.45 2.09
C CYS A 104 -0.44 -3.71 0.86
N MET A 105 -1.09 -3.89 -0.30
CA MET A 105 -0.40 -4.22 -1.54
C MET A 105 0.02 -2.96 -2.29
N PRO A 106 1.32 -2.79 -2.62
CA PRO A 106 1.77 -1.71 -3.50
C PRO A 106 1.08 -1.77 -4.86
N PHE A 107 0.84 -0.61 -5.47
CA PHE A 107 0.28 -0.54 -6.81
C PHE A 107 0.81 0.66 -7.59
N GLY A 108 0.79 0.51 -8.92
CA GLY A 108 1.48 1.42 -9.82
C GLY A 108 2.99 1.28 -9.64
N GLY A 109 3.77 1.65 -10.65
CA GLY A 109 5.25 1.63 -10.55
C GLY A 109 5.83 2.66 -9.57
N GLY A 110 4.99 3.32 -8.77
CA GLY A 110 5.35 4.40 -7.88
C GLY A 110 5.62 3.93 -6.45
N PHE A 111 6.59 4.58 -5.80
CA PHE A 111 6.93 4.28 -4.41
C PHE A 111 5.99 4.99 -3.41
N GLY A 112 5.42 4.19 -2.51
CA GLY A 112 4.83 4.68 -1.26
C GLY A 112 3.32 4.93 -1.28
N TYR A 113 2.59 4.29 -2.18
CA TYR A 113 1.14 4.09 -2.08
C TYR A 113 0.82 2.62 -2.34
N GLY A 114 -0.24 2.14 -1.70
CA GLY A 114 -0.78 0.80 -1.89
C GLY A 114 -2.29 0.84 -1.67
N ALA A 115 -2.95 -0.30 -1.83
CA ALA A 115 -4.32 -0.48 -1.40
C ALA A 115 -4.45 -1.69 -0.49
N TYR A 116 -5.42 -1.63 0.41
CA TYR A 116 -5.78 -2.79 1.20
C TYR A 116 -6.45 -3.82 0.32
N VAL A 117 -5.89 -5.02 0.28
CA VAL A 117 -6.44 -6.19 -0.41
C VAL A 117 -6.70 -7.31 0.60
N ILE A 118 -7.80 -8.02 0.40
CA ILE A 118 -8.10 -9.24 1.15
C ILE A 118 -7.33 -10.39 0.50
N ASP A 119 -6.46 -11.04 1.27
CA ASP A 119 -5.53 -12.07 0.79
C ASP A 119 -5.74 -13.45 1.43
N ASN A 120 -6.82 -13.61 2.19
CA ASN A 120 -7.17 -14.86 2.83
C ASN A 120 -8.66 -15.20 2.67
N CYS A 121 -8.97 -16.47 2.91
CA CYS A 121 -10.36 -16.94 2.94
C CYS A 121 -10.86 -17.01 4.39
N PRO A 122 -12.12 -16.62 4.66
CA PRO A 122 -12.73 -16.75 5.98
C PRO A 122 -12.57 -18.17 6.52
N SER A 123 -12.41 -18.34 7.84
CA SER A 123 -12.31 -19.66 8.46
C SER A 123 -13.55 -20.53 8.20
N THR A 124 -14.70 -19.89 7.94
CA THR A 124 -15.97 -20.52 7.58
C THR A 124 -16.05 -21.03 6.14
N TYR A 125 -15.09 -20.66 5.27
CA TYR A 125 -15.06 -21.15 3.89
C TYR A 125 -14.55 -22.60 3.82
N LEU A 126 -15.45 -23.57 3.66
CA LEU A 126 -15.11 -25.01 3.67
C LEU A 126 -15.23 -25.68 2.29
N SER A 127 -15.62 -24.93 1.25
CA SER A 127 -16.06 -25.50 -0.03
C SER A 127 -14.92 -26.05 -0.90
N SER A 128 -13.77 -25.37 -0.99
CA SER A 128 -12.67 -25.78 -1.87
C SER A 128 -11.31 -25.45 -1.29
N THR A 129 -10.50 -26.48 -1.04
CA THR A 129 -9.10 -26.31 -0.62
C THR A 129 -8.27 -25.68 -1.74
N THR A 130 -8.55 -26.02 -3.01
CA THR A 130 -7.85 -25.41 -4.15
C THR A 130 -8.07 -23.90 -4.24
N VAL A 131 -9.29 -23.41 -4.05
CA VAL A 131 -9.57 -21.96 -4.06
C VAL A 131 -8.89 -21.28 -2.88
N ARG A 132 -8.96 -21.90 -1.69
CA ARG A 132 -8.27 -21.39 -0.50
C ARG A 132 -6.76 -21.28 -0.71
N ASN A 133 -6.13 -22.31 -1.25
CA ASN A 133 -4.70 -22.36 -1.53
C ASN A 133 -4.31 -21.27 -2.54
N ARG A 134 -5.01 -21.18 -3.67
CA ARG A 134 -4.74 -20.13 -4.68
C ARG A 134 -5.02 -18.72 -4.19
N CYS A 135 -5.87 -18.54 -3.19
CA CYS A 135 -6.01 -17.27 -2.50
C CYS A 135 -4.83 -17.01 -1.56
N GLN A 136 -4.45 -17.95 -0.70
CA GLN A 136 -3.58 -17.70 0.45
C GLN A 136 -2.09 -17.92 0.20
N GLU A 137 -1.71 -18.78 -0.74
CA GLU A 137 -0.31 -19.16 -0.94
C GLU A 137 0.49 -17.99 -1.55
N GLU A 138 1.70 -17.76 -1.04
CA GLU A 138 2.72 -16.92 -1.67
C GLU A 138 3.43 -17.74 -2.75
N GLU A 139 2.71 -18.06 -3.82
CA GLU A 139 3.33 -18.68 -4.99
C GLU A 139 4.04 -17.62 -5.83
N ASP A 140 5.09 -18.03 -6.53
CA ASP A 140 5.60 -17.19 -7.61
C ASP A 140 4.44 -16.88 -8.57
N ILE A 141 4.45 -15.69 -9.15
CA ILE A 141 3.43 -15.31 -10.12
C ILE A 141 3.68 -16.05 -11.43
N ILE A 142 3.33 -17.34 -11.49
CA ILE A 142 3.49 -18.21 -12.67
C ILE A 142 2.43 -17.89 -13.73
N ASP A 143 1.21 -17.54 -13.32
CA ASP A 143 0.17 -16.99 -14.21
C ASP A 143 -0.20 -15.57 -13.77
N PRO A 144 0.44 -14.53 -14.35
CA PRO A 144 0.18 -13.14 -14.01
C PRO A 144 -1.28 -12.70 -14.15
N LEU A 145 -2.01 -13.28 -15.09
CA LEU A 145 -3.40 -12.92 -15.35
C LEU A 145 -4.32 -13.41 -14.22
N VAL A 146 -4.03 -14.60 -13.70
CA VAL A 146 -4.83 -15.20 -12.62
C VAL A 146 -4.48 -14.60 -11.26
N SER A 147 -3.23 -14.18 -11.07
CA SER A 147 -2.76 -13.48 -9.87
C SER A 147 -3.11 -11.99 -9.84
N THR A 148 -3.78 -11.47 -10.87
CA THR A 148 -4.15 -10.06 -10.93
C THR A 148 -5.18 -9.72 -9.85
N PRO A 149 -4.96 -8.65 -9.06
CA PRO A 149 -5.92 -8.17 -8.07
C PRO A 149 -7.27 -7.80 -8.68
N VAL A 150 -8.33 -7.91 -7.88
CA VAL A 150 -9.69 -7.55 -8.31
C VAL A 150 -10.35 -6.68 -7.24
N THR A 151 -11.21 -5.76 -7.66
CA THR A 151 -12.04 -4.94 -6.77
C THR A 151 -13.51 -5.23 -7.07
N ASP A 152 -14.29 -5.47 -6.02
CA ASP A 152 -15.74 -5.45 -6.09
C ASP A 152 -16.23 -4.00 -6.13
N SER A 153 -16.68 -3.55 -7.30
CA SER A 153 -17.14 -2.18 -7.51
C SER A 153 -18.38 -1.82 -6.69
N SER A 154 -19.11 -2.80 -6.16
CA SER A 154 -20.30 -2.55 -5.34
C SER A 154 -19.97 -2.21 -3.89
N SER A 155 -18.86 -2.75 -3.37
CA SER A 155 -18.44 -2.59 -1.97
C SER A 155 -17.15 -1.78 -1.81
N GLY A 156 -16.36 -1.61 -2.88
CA GLY A 156 -15.02 -1.05 -2.84
C GLY A 156 -13.96 -2.02 -2.29
N ALA A 157 -14.35 -3.22 -1.86
CA ALA A 157 -13.44 -4.23 -1.34
C ALA A 157 -12.52 -4.74 -2.45
N SER A 158 -11.21 -4.73 -2.19
CA SER A 158 -10.20 -5.28 -3.10
C SER A 158 -9.67 -6.59 -2.57
N TYR A 159 -9.31 -7.49 -3.47
CA TYR A 159 -8.86 -8.86 -3.18
C TYR A 159 -7.56 -9.12 -3.92
N LYS A 160 -6.65 -9.88 -3.29
CA LYS A 160 -5.32 -10.20 -3.85
C LYS A 160 -5.42 -10.83 -5.23
N ASN A 161 -6.45 -11.66 -5.46
CA ASN A 161 -6.81 -12.22 -6.74
C ASN A 161 -8.29 -12.66 -6.75
N ARG A 162 -8.77 -13.21 -7.88
CA ARG A 162 -10.15 -13.70 -8.03
C ARG A 162 -10.53 -14.82 -7.05
N TYR A 163 -9.58 -15.63 -6.59
CA TYR A 163 -9.88 -16.73 -5.67
C TYR A 163 -10.19 -16.20 -4.28
N CYS A 164 -9.47 -15.15 -3.85
CA CYS A 164 -9.81 -14.45 -2.62
C CYS A 164 -11.18 -13.78 -2.71
N ALA A 165 -11.54 -13.20 -3.85
CA ALA A 165 -12.88 -12.65 -4.05
C ALA A 165 -13.96 -13.75 -3.95
N GLU A 166 -13.74 -14.89 -4.62
CA GLU A 166 -14.67 -16.02 -4.62
C GLU A 166 -14.92 -16.59 -3.22
N CYS A 167 -13.86 -16.88 -2.45
CA CYS A 167 -14.02 -17.45 -1.12
C CYS A 167 -14.55 -16.46 -0.06
N ASN A 168 -14.48 -15.16 -0.35
CA ASN A 168 -15.12 -14.11 0.46
C ASN A 168 -16.54 -13.76 -0.03
N GLY A 169 -17.10 -14.53 -0.97
CA GLY A 169 -18.48 -14.37 -1.41
C GLY A 169 -18.71 -13.14 -2.28
N ALA A 170 -17.67 -12.56 -2.88
CA ALA A 170 -17.84 -11.44 -3.80
C ALA A 170 -18.59 -11.89 -5.05
N THR A 171 -19.49 -11.03 -5.54
CA THR A 171 -20.30 -11.36 -6.72
C THR A 171 -19.43 -11.21 -7.98
N PRO A 172 -19.28 -12.25 -8.83
CA PRO A 172 -18.42 -12.15 -10.01
C PRO A 172 -18.75 -10.99 -10.95
N SER A 173 -19.99 -10.49 -10.93
CA SER A 173 -20.46 -9.44 -11.85
C SER A 173 -20.10 -8.02 -11.45
N THR A 174 -19.61 -7.85 -10.24
CA THR A 174 -19.15 -6.57 -9.72
C THR A 174 -17.62 -6.54 -9.63
N LEU A 175 -16.94 -7.65 -9.93
CA LEU A 175 -15.48 -7.71 -9.91
C LEU A 175 -14.88 -7.03 -11.13
N THR A 176 -13.97 -6.09 -10.87
CA THR A 176 -13.13 -5.44 -11.86
C THR A 176 -11.68 -5.81 -11.61
N SER A 177 -11.00 -6.36 -12.62
CA SER A 177 -9.56 -6.64 -12.56
C SER A 177 -8.72 -5.38 -12.63
N TRP A 178 -7.59 -5.42 -11.93
CA TRP A 178 -6.57 -4.39 -12.00
C TRP A 178 -5.78 -4.48 -13.30
N LEU A 179 -5.05 -3.42 -13.61
CA LEU A 179 -4.20 -3.34 -14.80
C LEU A 179 -2.87 -4.04 -14.50
N LEU A 180 -2.38 -4.87 -15.42
CA LEU A 180 -1.07 -5.52 -15.32
C LEU A 180 -0.11 -4.89 -16.33
N TYR A 181 1.04 -4.44 -15.84
CA TYR A 181 2.16 -3.94 -16.62
C TYR A 181 3.38 -4.81 -16.42
N VAL A 182 4.24 -4.83 -17.45
CA VAL A 182 5.54 -5.50 -17.43
C VAL A 182 6.60 -4.43 -17.62
N ASN A 183 7.54 -4.34 -16.68
CA ASN A 183 8.66 -3.40 -16.73
C ASN A 183 9.98 -4.17 -16.79
N CYS A 184 10.72 -4.07 -17.88
CA CYS A 184 12.01 -4.71 -18.06
C CYS A 184 13.10 -3.62 -18.12
N GLU A 185 13.36 -2.94 -17.00
CA GLU A 185 14.18 -1.71 -16.96
C GLU A 185 15.58 -1.86 -17.58
N THR A 186 16.16 -3.05 -17.50
CA THR A 186 17.51 -3.32 -18.02
C THR A 186 17.54 -3.63 -19.51
N LEU A 187 16.39 -3.71 -20.18
CA LEU A 187 16.27 -4.07 -21.59
C LEU A 187 15.80 -2.87 -22.41
N GLN A 188 16.68 -2.32 -23.23
CA GLN A 188 16.33 -1.29 -24.21
C GLN A 188 15.77 -1.94 -25.49
N ALA A 189 14.55 -2.46 -25.41
CA ALA A 189 13.86 -3.06 -26.56
C ALA A 189 12.46 -2.46 -26.73
N ASN A 190 11.93 -2.57 -27.95
CA ASN A 190 10.54 -2.21 -28.22
C ASN A 190 9.58 -3.20 -27.53
N ASP A 191 8.41 -2.73 -27.12
CA ASP A 191 7.39 -3.50 -26.42
C ASP A 191 7.06 -4.83 -27.12
N THR A 192 6.99 -4.83 -28.45
CA THR A 192 6.75 -6.06 -29.24
C THR A 192 7.80 -7.13 -28.99
N VAL A 193 9.08 -6.75 -28.95
CA VAL A 193 10.19 -7.68 -28.69
C VAL A 193 10.09 -8.24 -27.27
N ILE A 194 9.77 -7.37 -26.30
CA ILE A 194 9.57 -7.77 -24.90
C ILE A 194 8.46 -8.82 -24.83
N TYR A 195 7.29 -8.57 -25.42
CA TYR A 195 6.15 -9.46 -25.30
C TYR A 195 6.30 -10.80 -26.04
N GLU A 196 6.99 -10.83 -27.17
CA GLU A 196 7.21 -12.07 -27.92
C GLU A 196 8.21 -13.01 -27.23
N ASN A 197 9.16 -12.42 -26.51
CA ASN A 197 10.26 -13.12 -25.87
C ASN A 197 10.09 -13.23 -24.34
N LEU A 198 8.99 -12.73 -23.79
CA LEU A 198 8.65 -12.84 -22.39
C LEU A 198 8.49 -14.33 -22.01
N GLN A 199 9.16 -14.73 -20.93
CA GLN A 199 9.13 -16.10 -20.42
C GLN A 199 9.33 -16.14 -18.91
N TYR A 200 8.74 -17.15 -18.29
CA TYR A 200 8.99 -17.45 -16.88
C TYR A 200 10.27 -18.28 -16.76
N ASN A 201 11.26 -17.76 -16.03
CA ASN A 201 12.48 -18.49 -15.72
C ASN A 201 12.29 -19.23 -14.39
N THR A 202 12.22 -20.55 -14.45
CA THR A 202 11.97 -21.42 -13.28
C THR A 202 13.14 -21.39 -12.29
N SER A 203 14.39 -21.32 -12.76
CA SER A 203 15.57 -21.24 -11.90
C SER A 203 15.65 -19.91 -11.15
N ALA A 204 15.30 -18.81 -11.81
CA ALA A 204 15.27 -17.48 -11.20
C ALA A 204 13.96 -17.19 -10.46
N ARG A 205 12.94 -18.04 -10.62
CA ARG A 205 11.56 -17.89 -10.12
C ARG A 205 10.95 -16.52 -10.48
N ARG A 206 11.21 -16.04 -11.70
CA ARG A 206 10.83 -14.69 -12.16
C ARG A 206 10.56 -14.63 -13.65
N TRP A 207 9.73 -13.67 -14.04
CA TRP A 207 9.53 -13.28 -15.43
C TRP A 207 10.72 -12.50 -15.96
N GLY A 208 11.00 -12.68 -17.25
CA GLY A 208 12.02 -11.94 -17.95
C GLY A 208 12.04 -12.23 -19.44
N VAL A 209 12.98 -11.61 -20.12
CA VAL A 209 13.18 -11.73 -21.56
C VAL A 209 14.62 -12.19 -21.80
N ASN A 210 14.80 -13.23 -22.61
CA ASN A 210 16.11 -13.54 -23.14
C ASN A 210 16.38 -12.65 -24.36
N HIS A 211 17.42 -11.82 -24.27
CA HIS A 211 17.83 -10.93 -25.35
C HIS A 211 19.36 -10.95 -25.46
N GLU A 212 19.89 -11.09 -26.68
CA GLU A 212 21.34 -11.09 -26.94
C GLU A 212 22.16 -12.09 -26.10
N GLY A 213 21.56 -13.21 -25.68
CA GLY A 213 22.21 -14.23 -24.86
C GLY A 213 22.17 -13.98 -23.35
N GLU A 214 21.57 -12.87 -22.90
CA GLU A 214 21.37 -12.54 -21.50
C GLU A 214 19.89 -12.56 -21.09
N PHE A 215 19.63 -12.90 -19.82
CA PHE A 215 18.28 -12.90 -19.25
C PHE A 215 18.02 -11.58 -18.51
N HIS A 216 17.17 -10.75 -19.09
CA HIS A 216 16.73 -9.49 -18.50
C HIS A 216 15.47 -9.73 -17.66
N LYS A 217 15.58 -9.48 -16.36
CA LYS A 217 14.45 -9.62 -15.43
C LYS A 217 13.40 -8.55 -15.71
N CYS A 218 12.14 -8.93 -15.58
CA CYS A 218 11.01 -8.02 -15.72
C CYS A 218 10.15 -8.05 -14.46
N ASP A 219 9.76 -6.87 -13.99
CA ASP A 219 8.85 -6.69 -12.88
C ASP A 219 7.41 -6.67 -13.39
N LEU A 220 6.53 -7.38 -12.67
CA LEU A 220 5.09 -7.33 -12.88
C LEU A 220 4.52 -6.27 -11.96
N ILE A 221 3.89 -5.25 -12.54
CA ILE A 221 3.32 -4.13 -11.80
C ILE A 221 1.81 -4.21 -11.95
N PHE A 222 1.10 -4.30 -10.84
CA PHE A 222 -0.35 -4.15 -10.83
C PHE A 222 -0.71 -2.70 -10.53
N ASP A 223 -1.64 -2.12 -11.28
CA ASP A 223 -2.15 -0.78 -11.02
C ASP A 223 -3.66 -0.79 -10.90
N LYS A 224 -4.16 0.03 -10.00
CA LYS A 224 -5.59 0.19 -9.78
C LYS A 224 -6.14 1.07 -10.91
N PRO A 225 -7.14 0.59 -11.69
CA PRO A 225 -7.79 1.43 -12.68
C PRO A 225 -8.29 2.75 -12.06
N SER A 226 -8.10 3.86 -12.77
CA SER A 226 -8.42 5.20 -12.28
C SER A 226 -9.90 5.38 -11.96
N TYR A 227 -10.77 4.71 -12.72
CA TYR A 227 -12.24 4.75 -12.56
C TYR A 227 -12.75 3.92 -11.36
N LEU A 228 -11.90 3.11 -10.71
CA LEU A 228 -12.29 2.43 -9.48
C LEU A 228 -12.19 3.38 -8.30
N GLU A 229 -13.33 3.89 -7.89
CA GLU A 229 -13.53 4.69 -6.68
C GLU A 229 -13.77 3.79 -5.45
N GLY A 230 -13.64 4.35 -4.25
CA GLY A 230 -13.94 3.64 -2.99
C GLY A 230 -12.91 2.60 -2.54
N VAL A 231 -11.84 2.37 -3.31
CA VAL A 231 -10.72 1.52 -2.89
C VAL A 231 -9.95 2.19 -1.76
N ARG A 232 -9.89 1.54 -0.59
CA ARG A 232 -9.15 2.07 0.56
C ARG A 232 -7.64 1.95 0.34
N LEU A 233 -6.99 3.10 0.29
CA LEU A 233 -5.55 3.21 0.10
C LEU A 233 -4.79 2.93 1.40
N CYS A 234 -3.53 2.57 1.29
CA CYS A 234 -2.64 2.26 2.40
C CYS A 234 -1.19 2.68 2.07
N ARG A 235 -0.30 2.61 3.08
CA ARG A 235 1.14 2.85 2.91
C ARG A 235 1.86 1.51 3.06
N PRO A 236 2.46 0.96 1.99
CA PRO A 236 3.12 -0.34 2.08
C PRO A 236 4.51 -0.22 2.72
N ASN A 237 5.09 -1.37 3.09
CA ASN A 237 6.45 -1.50 3.60
C ASN A 237 6.73 -0.68 4.88
N LEU A 238 5.72 -0.50 5.72
CA LEU A 238 5.88 0.14 7.02
C LEU A 238 6.49 -0.84 8.03
N THR A 239 7.44 -0.36 8.81
CA THR A 239 7.76 -0.96 10.10
C THR A 239 6.70 -0.50 11.10
N ASP A 240 5.77 -1.40 11.43
CA ASP A 240 4.55 -1.10 12.21
C ASP A 240 4.50 -1.76 13.60
N SER A 241 5.60 -2.37 14.01
CA SER A 241 5.72 -3.08 15.28
C SER A 241 7.14 -2.95 15.86
N CYS A 242 7.26 -3.23 17.16
CA CYS A 242 8.55 -3.27 17.86
C CYS A 242 9.08 -4.71 17.93
N PRO A 243 10.42 -4.90 17.98
CA PRO A 243 11.02 -6.21 18.24
C PRO A 243 10.46 -6.84 19.52
N GLU A 244 10.33 -8.16 19.55
CA GLU A 244 9.81 -8.89 20.73
C GLU A 244 10.65 -8.62 21.99
N SER A 245 11.95 -8.39 21.83
CA SER A 245 12.89 -8.06 22.90
C SER A 245 12.71 -6.65 23.49
N TRP A 246 11.91 -5.78 22.86
CA TRP A 246 11.70 -4.41 23.33
C TRP A 246 10.87 -4.38 24.62
N ARG A 247 11.44 -3.80 25.68
CA ARG A 247 10.87 -3.88 27.04
C ARG A 247 9.97 -2.71 27.43
N ARG A 248 10.08 -1.55 26.77
CA ARG A 248 9.30 -0.36 27.13
C ARG A 248 7.89 -0.46 26.53
N LEU A 249 6.95 -0.98 27.33
CA LEU A 249 5.57 -1.24 26.91
C LEU A 249 4.81 0.01 26.46
N SER A 250 5.10 1.19 27.03
CA SER A 250 4.47 2.45 26.60
C SER A 250 4.78 2.76 25.13
N VAL A 251 6.06 2.72 24.75
CA VAL A 251 6.52 2.92 23.36
C VAL A 251 5.95 1.83 22.45
N LYS A 252 5.94 0.57 22.89
CA LYS A 252 5.37 -0.53 22.11
C LYS A 252 3.89 -0.33 21.81
N ARG A 253 3.10 0.03 22.81
CA ARG A 253 1.66 0.32 22.66
C ARG A 253 1.43 1.52 21.73
N ALA A 254 2.23 2.58 21.88
CA ALA A 254 2.12 3.76 21.02
C ALA A 254 2.49 3.45 19.56
N CYS A 255 3.51 2.62 19.32
CA CYS A 255 3.86 2.16 17.97
C CYS A 255 2.67 1.46 17.29
N GLU A 256 1.93 0.64 18.04
CA GLU A 256 0.82 -0.13 17.50
C GLU A 256 -0.49 0.68 17.37
N SER A 257 -0.64 1.81 18.09
CA SER A 257 -1.94 2.45 18.31
C SER A 257 -2.40 3.45 17.25
N TYR A 258 -1.50 4.08 16.49
CA TYR A 258 -1.86 5.15 15.56
C TYR A 258 -0.92 5.23 14.34
N MET A 259 -1.36 5.92 13.29
CA MET A 259 -0.60 6.09 12.06
C MET A 259 -0.12 7.54 11.91
N GLU A 260 1.18 7.69 11.71
CA GLU A 260 1.91 8.95 11.50
C GLU A 260 3.16 8.60 10.70
N VAL A 261 3.04 8.36 9.38
CA VAL A 261 4.18 7.81 8.64
C VAL A 261 5.37 8.77 8.66
N VAL A 262 6.50 8.27 9.17
CA VAL A 262 7.80 8.96 9.22
C VAL A 262 8.85 8.20 8.41
N TYR A 263 9.78 8.95 7.85
CA TYR A 263 10.82 8.46 6.95
C TYR A 263 12.19 8.59 7.62
N GLY A 264 12.93 7.48 7.67
CA GLY A 264 14.33 7.43 8.10
C GLY A 264 15.13 6.54 7.13
N ASN A 265 15.94 5.63 7.67
CA ASN A 265 16.56 4.56 6.87
C ASN A 265 15.52 3.56 6.29
N LYS A 266 14.35 3.48 6.92
CA LYS A 266 13.17 2.73 6.52
C LYS A 266 11.94 3.62 6.66
N ILE A 267 10.80 3.12 6.23
CA ILE A 267 9.51 3.77 6.45
C ILE A 267 8.89 3.19 7.72
N TYR A 268 8.51 4.04 8.66
CA TYR A 268 7.93 3.64 9.94
C TYR A 268 6.48 4.10 10.03
N LYS A 269 5.63 3.29 10.67
CA LYS A 269 4.22 3.62 10.89
C LYS A 269 4.04 4.91 11.69
N ASN A 270 4.92 5.12 12.67
CA ASN A 270 5.03 6.31 13.50
C ASN A 270 6.42 6.41 14.15
N VAL A 271 6.68 7.54 14.79
CA VAL A 271 7.95 7.81 15.49
C VAL A 271 8.23 6.81 16.62
N HIS A 272 7.20 6.29 17.29
CA HIS A 272 7.37 5.28 18.33
C HIS A 272 7.89 3.95 17.75
N CYS A 273 7.40 3.55 16.57
CA CYS A 273 7.95 2.41 15.84
C CYS A 273 9.40 2.65 15.42
N ALA A 274 9.75 3.87 15.02
CA ALA A 274 11.13 4.23 14.69
C ALA A 274 12.05 4.11 15.93
N ILE A 275 11.63 4.66 17.08
CA ILE A 275 12.36 4.60 18.35
C ILE A 275 12.65 3.16 18.76
N CYS A 276 11.64 2.30 18.77
CA CYS A 276 11.83 0.91 19.21
C CYS A 276 12.60 0.03 18.20
N ASN A 277 12.79 0.53 16.98
CA ASN A 277 13.65 -0.07 15.95
C ASN A 277 15.00 0.67 15.82
N GLY A 278 15.42 1.37 16.87
CA GLY A 278 16.76 1.92 17.03
C GLY A 278 17.05 3.17 16.17
N GLN A 279 16.02 3.84 15.67
CA GLN A 279 16.21 5.11 14.97
C GLN A 279 16.32 6.28 15.93
N LEU A 280 17.21 7.22 15.58
CA LEU A 280 17.29 8.50 16.25
C LEU A 280 16.14 9.38 15.78
N VAL A 281 15.45 10.00 16.73
CA VAL A 281 14.29 10.85 16.46
C VAL A 281 14.70 12.03 15.55
N SER A 282 15.91 12.57 15.75
CA SER A 282 16.49 13.66 14.95
C SER A 282 16.80 13.32 13.50
N SER A 283 16.85 12.03 13.13
CA SER A 283 17.10 11.60 11.74
C SER A 283 15.81 11.33 10.96
N LEU A 284 14.63 11.57 11.56
CA LEU A 284 13.34 11.30 10.94
C LEU A 284 12.81 12.52 10.19
N SER A 285 12.05 12.26 9.12
CA SER A 285 11.37 13.26 8.31
C SER A 285 9.89 12.91 8.12
N CYS A 286 9.05 13.92 8.03
CA CYS A 286 7.63 13.80 7.69
C CYS A 286 7.37 13.81 6.16
N GLU A 287 8.40 14.08 5.37
CA GLU A 287 8.32 14.15 3.92
C GLU A 287 9.04 12.98 3.26
N LYS A 288 8.44 12.47 2.18
CA LYS A 288 9.06 11.46 1.35
C LYS A 288 10.35 12.05 0.78
N PRO A 289 11.50 11.34 0.87
CA PRO A 289 12.71 11.78 0.18
C PRO A 289 12.42 11.93 -1.32
N TRP A 290 12.75 13.09 -1.89
CA TRP A 290 12.49 13.43 -3.30
C TRP A 290 13.14 12.47 -4.33
N LEU A 291 14.06 11.61 -3.88
CA LEU A 291 14.83 10.67 -4.71
C LEU A 291 14.04 9.41 -5.13
N LEU A 292 12.79 9.22 -4.71
CA LEU A 292 11.96 8.04 -5.04
C LEU A 292 10.90 8.29 -6.13
N VAL A 293 10.97 9.42 -6.86
CA VAL A 293 10.11 9.66 -8.03
C VAL A 293 10.78 9.03 -9.26
N SER A 294 10.65 7.71 -9.41
CA SER A 294 11.06 7.06 -10.66
C SER A 294 10.16 7.49 -11.82
N ARG A 295 10.83 7.70 -12.95
CA ARG A 295 10.31 8.18 -14.23
C ARG A 295 9.11 7.34 -14.68
N GLY A 296 8.09 8.03 -15.18
CA GLY A 296 6.89 7.40 -15.73
C GLY A 296 7.24 6.36 -16.77
N THR A 297 6.84 5.11 -16.50
CA THR A 297 6.80 4.05 -17.49
C THR A 297 5.59 4.26 -18.39
N LYS A 298 5.76 4.10 -19.71
CA LYS A 298 4.65 4.19 -20.66
C LYS A 298 3.86 2.87 -20.64
N PRO A 299 2.53 2.90 -20.45
CA PRO A 299 1.71 1.73 -20.14
C PRO A 299 1.20 0.93 -21.35
N PHE A 300 1.07 -0.39 -21.18
CA PHE A 300 0.11 -1.26 -21.90
C PHE A 300 -0.67 -2.10 -20.87
N SER A 301 -1.99 -2.19 -21.02
CA SER A 301 -2.86 -2.97 -20.13
C SER A 301 -3.25 -4.32 -20.75
N PHE A 302 -2.97 -5.42 -20.06
CA PHE A 302 -3.43 -6.77 -20.41
C PHE A 302 -4.85 -7.12 -19.91
N ALA A 303 -5.56 -6.17 -19.30
CA ALA A 303 -6.81 -6.46 -18.57
C ALA A 303 -7.95 -7.04 -19.43
N LEU A 304 -7.84 -7.05 -20.76
CA LEU A 304 -8.93 -7.50 -21.63
C LEU A 304 -9.26 -9.00 -21.56
N LEU A 305 -8.41 -9.84 -20.98
CA LEU A 305 -8.70 -11.28 -20.82
C LEU A 305 -9.71 -11.56 -19.70
N LEU A 306 -10.00 -10.58 -18.83
CA LEU A 306 -10.88 -10.69 -17.66
C LEU A 306 -11.87 -9.51 -17.52
N ASP A 307 -11.87 -8.55 -18.45
CA ASP A 307 -12.64 -7.31 -18.34
C ASP A 307 -14.14 -7.50 -18.60
N VAL A 308 -14.93 -7.34 -17.54
CA VAL A 308 -16.37 -7.03 -17.63
C VAL A 308 -16.53 -5.54 -17.33
N ASN A 309 -17.02 -4.82 -18.35
CA ASN A 309 -17.45 -3.41 -18.40
C ASN A 309 -16.40 -2.33 -18.77
N ARG A 310 -16.20 -2.11 -20.09
CA ARG A 310 -15.59 -0.89 -20.63
C ARG A 310 -16.62 0.11 -21.15
N ARG A 311 -16.65 1.31 -20.53
CA ARG A 311 -17.03 2.56 -21.21
C ARG A 311 -15.87 3.16 -22.04
N ASP A 312 -14.61 2.77 -21.81
CA ASP A 312 -13.47 3.39 -22.51
C ASP A 312 -12.57 2.41 -23.30
N GLY A 313 -12.65 2.51 -24.64
CA GLY A 313 -11.49 2.48 -25.55
C GLY A 313 -10.84 1.14 -25.94
N ASN A 314 -11.33 0.52 -27.02
CA ASN A 314 -10.89 -0.76 -27.62
C ASN A 314 -9.59 -0.74 -28.45
N LEU A 315 -8.56 0.03 -28.10
CA LEU A 315 -7.35 0.07 -28.94
C LEU A 315 -6.12 -0.42 -28.21
N VAL A 316 -5.73 -1.65 -28.53
CA VAL A 316 -4.34 -2.14 -28.40
C VAL A 316 -4.08 -3.34 -29.34
N GLY A 317 -3.09 -3.20 -30.24
CA GLY A 317 -2.39 -4.26 -30.98
C GLY A 317 -3.00 -4.71 -32.32
N VAL A 318 -2.52 -4.12 -33.41
CA VAL A 318 -3.07 -4.06 -34.79
C VAL A 318 -2.85 -5.35 -35.61
N VAL A 319 -2.68 -6.51 -34.99
CA VAL A 319 -2.51 -7.80 -35.71
C VAL A 319 -3.47 -8.82 -35.12
N GLN A 320 -4.41 -9.30 -35.93
CA GLN A 320 -5.34 -10.36 -35.53
C GLN A 320 -4.59 -11.70 -35.44
N ARG A 321 -3.96 -11.95 -34.28
CA ARG A 321 -3.15 -13.15 -34.01
C ARG A 321 -4.00 -14.36 -33.59
N CYS A 322 -5.20 -14.11 -33.08
CA CYS A 322 -6.12 -15.13 -32.59
C CYS A 322 -7.44 -15.13 -33.36
N PRO A 323 -8.12 -16.29 -33.45
CA PRO A 323 -9.48 -16.38 -33.97
C PRO A 323 -10.45 -15.42 -33.26
N ASN A 324 -11.57 -15.12 -33.92
CA ASN A 324 -12.64 -14.29 -33.37
C ASN A 324 -13.05 -14.78 -31.95
N LYS A 325 -13.21 -13.85 -30.99
CA LYS A 325 -13.54 -14.10 -29.56
C LYS A 325 -12.41 -14.68 -28.70
N GLN A 326 -11.20 -14.80 -29.23
CA GLN A 326 -10.01 -15.14 -28.46
C GLN A 326 -9.05 -13.95 -28.40
N LYS A 327 -8.25 -13.89 -27.34
CA LYS A 327 -7.16 -12.91 -27.19
C LYS A 327 -5.86 -13.63 -26.94
N TYR A 328 -4.79 -13.11 -27.52
CA TYR A 328 -3.45 -13.68 -27.37
C TYR A 328 -2.93 -13.38 -25.97
N ASP A 329 -2.58 -14.42 -25.25
CA ASP A 329 -1.90 -14.36 -23.97
C ASP A 329 -0.39 -14.50 -24.21
N PRO A 330 0.40 -13.42 -24.06
CA PRO A 330 1.84 -13.46 -24.30
C PRO A 330 2.61 -14.25 -23.25
N PHE A 331 2.08 -14.42 -22.03
CA PHE A 331 2.76 -15.16 -20.96
C PHE A 331 2.85 -16.65 -21.29
N PHE A 332 1.80 -17.22 -21.87
CA PHE A 332 1.75 -18.63 -22.25
C PHE A 332 1.77 -18.87 -23.76
N LYS A 333 1.95 -17.81 -24.55
CA LYS A 333 2.01 -17.83 -26.02
C LYS A 333 0.83 -18.59 -26.66
N LYS A 334 -0.37 -18.39 -26.12
CA LYS A 334 -1.59 -19.09 -26.55
C LYS A 334 -2.77 -18.14 -26.70
N CYS A 335 -3.73 -18.51 -27.55
CA CYS A 335 -5.00 -17.81 -27.61
C CYS A 335 -5.91 -18.32 -26.49
N ARG A 336 -6.39 -17.41 -25.64
CA ARG A 336 -7.39 -17.72 -24.61
C ARG A 336 -8.77 -17.29 -25.08
N THR A 337 -9.77 -18.14 -24.86
CA THR A 337 -11.18 -17.77 -25.06
C THR A 337 -11.55 -16.68 -24.07
N LEU A 338 -12.13 -15.60 -24.59
CA LEU A 338 -12.79 -14.62 -23.76
C LEU A 338 -14.02 -15.28 -23.14
N VAL A 339 -13.94 -15.57 -21.86
CA VAL A 339 -15.08 -16.01 -21.07
C VAL A 339 -15.52 -14.84 -20.22
N CYS A 340 -16.83 -14.67 -20.09
CA CYS A 340 -17.32 -13.79 -19.05
C CYS A 340 -17.01 -14.41 -17.70
N ALA A 341 -16.44 -13.62 -16.80
CA ALA A 341 -16.12 -14.08 -15.46
C ALA A 341 -17.35 -14.57 -14.68
N ILE A 342 -18.55 -14.22 -15.16
CA ILE A 342 -19.84 -14.51 -14.53
C ILE A 342 -20.59 -15.56 -15.36
N PRO A 343 -21.05 -16.68 -14.75
CA PRO A 343 -21.80 -17.71 -15.46
C PRO A 343 -23.08 -17.22 -16.15
N THR A 344 -23.71 -16.14 -15.67
CA THR A 344 -24.95 -15.57 -16.19
C THR A 344 -24.75 -14.50 -17.27
N TYR A 345 -23.49 -14.24 -17.66
CA TYR A 345 -23.16 -13.27 -18.70
C TYR A 345 -22.60 -14.00 -19.91
N LYS A 346 -23.06 -13.63 -21.10
CA LYS A 346 -22.54 -14.14 -22.37
C LYS A 346 -21.74 -13.07 -23.10
N MET A 347 -20.71 -13.52 -23.82
CA MET A 347 -19.92 -12.66 -24.69
C MET A 347 -20.73 -12.30 -25.94
N VAL A 348 -21.21 -11.06 -26.02
CA VAL A 348 -21.93 -10.48 -27.16
C VAL A 348 -21.10 -9.33 -27.75
N ASN A 349 -20.63 -9.48 -28.99
CA ASN A 349 -19.80 -8.49 -29.71
C ASN A 349 -18.56 -8.03 -28.92
N GLY A 350 -17.84 -8.97 -28.29
CA GLY A 350 -16.64 -8.66 -27.52
C GLY A 350 -16.91 -8.02 -26.15
N LYS A 351 -18.17 -7.96 -25.72
CA LYS A 351 -18.57 -7.46 -24.39
C LYS A 351 -19.37 -8.52 -23.64
N CYS A 352 -19.16 -8.64 -22.33
CA CYS A 352 -20.03 -9.44 -21.48
C CYS A 352 -21.36 -8.73 -21.28
N LYS A 353 -22.45 -9.38 -21.66
CA LYS A 353 -23.82 -8.92 -21.39
C LYS A 353 -24.55 -9.96 -20.57
N LYS A 354 -25.34 -9.50 -19.61
CA LYS A 354 -26.27 -10.35 -18.87
C LYS A 354 -27.27 -10.95 -19.87
N ASP A 355 -27.47 -12.26 -19.78
CA ASP A 355 -28.52 -12.95 -20.53
C ASP A 355 -29.92 -12.38 -20.22
#